data_AF-A0A8T4I1X9-F1
#
_entry.id   AF-A0A8T4I1X9-F1
#
_cell.length_a   1.000
_cell.length_b   1.000
_cell.length_c   1.000
_cell.angle_alpha   90.00
_cell.angle_beta   90.00
_cell.angle_gamma   90.00
#
_symmetry.space_group_name_H-M   'P 1'
#
loop_
_entity.id
_entity.type
_entity.pdbx_description
1 polymer ?
#
loop_
_entity_poly.entity_id
_entity_poly.type
_entity_poly.pdbx_seq_one_letter_code
_entity_poly.pdbx_strand_id
1 'polypeptide(L)' 'VAQTPVITGTKRLTVSTIRIARDNYETVVFDDHSDKRHDGWFLDGFTINKSSKRAENRDDAMETHREALYAARTEEP' A
#
# COMPACT_ATOMS: atom_id res chain seq x y z
N VAL A 1 9.32 -6.49 -0.88
CA VAL A 1 9.71 -6.46 0.55
C VAL A 1 10.15 -5.04 0.87
N ALA A 2 9.28 -4.25 1.48
CA ALA A 2 9.52 -2.86 1.86
C ALA A 2 8.33 -2.33 2.68
N GLN A 3 8.57 -1.38 3.57
CA GLN A 3 7.52 -0.60 4.22
C GLN A 3 7.90 0.86 4.11
N THR A 4 7.03 1.65 3.50
CA THR A 4 7.29 3.06 3.23
C THR A 4 6.15 3.90 3.79
N PRO A 5 6.41 4.74 4.81
CA PRO A 5 5.41 5.67 5.31
C PRO A 5 5.15 6.78 4.29
N VAL A 6 3.90 7.22 4.19
CA VAL A 6 3.43 8.36 3.42
C VAL A 6 2.74 9.31 4.38
N ILE A 7 3.47 10.36 4.77
CA ILE A 7 3.00 11.38 5.69
C ILE A 7 2.92 12.70 4.93
N THR A 8 1.70 13.21 4.77
CA THR A 8 1.40 14.53 4.21
C THR A 8 0.56 15.32 5.21
N GLY A 9 0.12 16.54 4.85
CA GLY A 9 -0.77 17.31 5.72
C GLY A 9 -2.12 16.62 5.99
N THR A 10 -2.58 15.76 5.08
CA THR A 10 -3.88 15.08 5.16
C THR A 10 -3.77 13.58 5.32
N LYS A 11 -2.65 12.97 4.95
CA LYS A 11 -2.46 11.51 4.93
C LYS A 11 -1.41 11.07 5.94
N ARG A 12 -1.66 9.91 6.54
CA ARG A 12 -0.73 9.13 7.34
C ARG A 12 -0.98 7.68 6.98
N LEU A 13 -0.33 7.23 5.91
CA LEU A 13 -0.50 5.90 5.37
C LEU A 13 0.84 5.15 5.41
N THR A 14 0.80 3.83 5.30
CA THR A 14 1.98 3.00 5.05
C THR A 14 1.72 2.07 3.89
N VAL A 15 2.58 2.12 2.86
CA VAL A 15 2.60 1.10 1.81
C VAL A 15 3.53 -0.01 2.26
N SER A 16 3.01 -1.22 2.39
CA SER A 16 3.72 -2.37 2.94
C SER A 16 3.70 -3.52 1.95
N THR A 17 4.87 -3.95 1.51
CA THR A 17 5.06 -5.15 0.68
C THR A 17 5.82 -6.19 1.47
N ILE A 18 5.24 -7.36 1.69
CA ILE A 18 5.84 -8.47 2.43
C ILE A 18 5.93 -9.72 1.54
N ARG A 19 6.80 -10.66 1.92
CA ARG A 19 6.81 -12.01 1.34
C ARG A 19 5.91 -12.89 2.19
N ILE A 20 4.90 -13.53 1.59
CA ILE A 20 3.93 -14.37 2.30
C ILE A 20 4.19 -15.88 2.13
N ALA A 21 4.85 -16.27 1.04
CA ALA A 21 5.33 -17.63 0.83
C ALA A 21 6.55 -17.62 -0.10
N ARG A 22 7.08 -18.81 -0.42
CA ARG A 22 8.08 -18.93 -1.47
C ARG A 22 7.51 -18.32 -2.75
N ASP A 23 8.24 -17.33 -3.25
CA ASP A 23 7.95 -16.62 -4.50
C ASP A 23 6.52 -16.07 -4.54
N ASN A 24 6.02 -15.61 -3.39
CA ASN A 24 4.72 -14.97 -3.28
C ASN A 24 4.83 -13.77 -2.35
N TYR A 25 4.37 -12.63 -2.82
CA TYR A 25 4.46 -11.34 -2.14
C TYR A 25 3.09 -10.67 -2.12
N GLU A 26 2.82 -9.89 -1.07
CA GLU A 26 1.61 -9.08 -0.96
C GLU A 26 1.99 -7.63 -0.67
N THR A 27 1.34 -6.72 -1.39
CA THR A 27 1.37 -5.28 -1.13
C THR A 27 0.03 -4.84 -0.57
N VAL A 28 0.04 -4.02 0.48
CA VAL A 28 -1.13 -3.47 1.18
C VAL A 28 -0.88 -1.99 1.49
N VAL A 29 -1.92 -1.18 1.45
CA VAL A 29 -1.89 0.21 1.94
C VAL A 29 -2.65 0.29 3.26
N PHE A 30 -1.98 0.70 4.31
CA PHE A 30 -2.55 0.88 5.64
C PHE A 30 -2.83 2.35 5.92
N ASP A 31 -3.96 2.63 6.57
CA ASP A 31 -4.21 3.91 7.21
C ASP A 31 -3.68 3.89 8.64
N ASP A 32 -2.69 4.73 8.94
CA ASP A 32 -2.03 4.81 10.23
C ASP A 32 -2.69 5.83 11.17
N HIS A 33 -3.76 6.50 10.74
CA HIS A 33 -4.58 7.28 11.68
C HIS A 33 -5.20 6.38 12.74
N SER A 34 -5.38 6.91 13.95
CA SER A 34 -6.00 6.19 15.06
C SER A 34 -7.50 5.95 14.84
N ASP A 35 -8.17 6.84 14.11
CA ASP A 35 -9.59 6.77 13.76
C ASP A 35 -9.85 6.03 12.44
N LYS A 36 -8.80 5.60 11.74
CA LYS A 36 -8.89 4.95 10.42
C LYS A 36 -9.76 5.72 9.42
N ARG A 37 -9.68 7.06 9.44
CA ARG A 37 -10.52 7.95 8.61
C ARG A 37 -10.46 7.69 7.10
N HIS A 38 -9.39 7.06 6.60
CA HIS A 38 -9.24 6.69 5.19
C HIS A 38 -9.53 5.21 4.92
N ASP A 39 -10.05 4.46 5.88
CA ASP A 39 -10.47 3.07 5.69
C ASP A 39 -11.52 2.95 4.56
N GLY A 40 -11.30 2.03 3.62
CA GLY A 40 -12.23 1.81 2.52
C GLY A 40 -12.08 2.74 1.30
N TRP A 41 -11.21 3.74 1.38
CA TRP A 41 -10.93 4.62 0.23
C TRP A 41 -10.07 3.89 -0.81
N PHE A 42 -10.16 4.33 -2.07
CA PHE A 42 -9.53 3.66 -3.20
C PHE A 42 -8.32 4.45 -3.71
N LEU A 43 -7.17 3.79 -3.83
CA LEU A 43 -5.91 4.34 -4.34
C LEU A 43 -5.25 3.32 -5.27
N ASP A 44 -5.07 3.63 -6.55
CA ASP A 44 -4.40 2.75 -7.53
C ASP A 44 -4.80 1.24 -7.43
N GLY A 45 -6.09 0.93 -7.40
CA GLY A 45 -6.52 -0.48 -7.30
C GLY A 45 -6.46 -1.07 -5.89
N PHE A 46 -6.01 -0.32 -4.89
CA PHE A 46 -6.04 -0.70 -3.48
C PHE A 46 -7.23 -0.06 -2.78
N THR A 47 -7.95 -0.85 -1.99
CA THR A 47 -8.87 -0.34 -1.00
C THR A 47 -8.12 -0.32 0.33
N ILE A 48 -7.88 0.88 0.87
CA ILE A 48 -7.04 1.08 2.06
C ILE A 48 -7.57 0.21 3.22
N ASN A 49 -6.66 -0.55 3.86
CA ASN A 49 -6.88 -1.60 4.87
C ASN A 49 -7.76 -2.79 4.47
N LYS A 50 -8.37 -2.83 3.27
CA LYS A 50 -9.33 -3.88 2.90
C LYS A 50 -8.82 -4.81 1.80
N SER A 51 -7.89 -4.38 0.97
CA SER A 51 -7.36 -5.21 -0.12
C SER A 51 -5.84 -5.28 -0.13
N SER A 52 -5.34 -6.28 -0.87
CA SER A 52 -3.93 -6.47 -1.19
C SER A 52 -3.80 -6.78 -2.68
N LYS A 53 -2.62 -6.50 -3.24
CA LYS A 53 -2.21 -7.02 -4.56
C LYS A 53 -1.11 -8.06 -4.36
N ARG A 54 -1.22 -9.19 -5.07
CA ARG A 54 -0.25 -10.29 -5.03
C ARG A 54 0.70 -10.24 -6.22
N ALA A 55 1.93 -10.68 -5.99
CA ALA A 55 2.94 -10.88 -7.03
C ALA A 55 3.72 -12.18 -6.79
N GLU A 56 4.03 -12.90 -7.87
CA GLU A 56 4.74 -14.20 -7.85
C GLU A 56 6.27 -14.06 -7.85
N ASN A 57 6.78 -12.83 -7.92
CA ASN A 57 8.21 -12.58 -7.82
C ASN A 57 8.47 -11.24 -7.14
N ARG A 58 9.72 -11.03 -6.74
CA ARG A 58 10.12 -9.85 -5.96
C ARG A 58 10.04 -8.58 -6.79
N ASP A 59 10.38 -8.63 -8.07
CA ASP A 59 10.52 -7.44 -8.90
C ASP A 59 9.14 -6.86 -9.23
N ASP A 60 8.19 -7.70 -9.61
CA ASP A 60 6.78 -7.31 -9.78
C ASP A 60 6.17 -6.78 -8.47
N ALA A 61 6.53 -7.39 -7.34
CA ALA A 61 6.09 -6.91 -6.03
C ALA A 61 6.62 -5.51 -5.71
N MET A 62 7.86 -5.21 -6.13
CA MET A 62 8.45 -3.89 -5.93
C MET A 62 7.93 -2.86 -6.92
N GLU A 63 7.57 -3.26 -8.13
CA GLU A 63 6.87 -2.36 -9.07
C GLU A 63 5.48 -2.00 -8.54
N THR A 64 4.72 -2.99 -8.08
CA THR A 64 3.44 -2.78 -7.39
C THR A 64 3.60 -1.86 -6.18
N HIS A 65 4.70 -2.00 -5.41
CA HIS A 65 5.00 -1.11 -4.29
C HIS A 65 5.22 0.34 -4.77
N ARG A 66 5.96 0.51 -5.87
CA ARG A 66 6.28 1.83 -6.44
C ARG A 66 5.03 2.56 -6.92
N GLU A 67 4.13 1.85 -7.59
CA GLU A 67 2.84 2.37 -8.06
C GLU A 67 1.94 2.78 -6.89
N ALA A 68 1.76 1.88 -5.91
CA ALA A 68 0.99 2.15 -4.70
C ALA A 68 1.55 3.35 -3.93
N LEU A 69 2.88 3.47 -3.83
CA LEU A 69 3.57 4.58 -3.18
C LEU A 69 3.36 5.91 -3.92
N TYR A 70 3.36 5.88 -5.25
CA TYR A 70 3.06 7.05 -6.07
C TYR A 70 1.62 7.52 -5.82
N ALA A 71 0.64 6.62 -5.96
CA ALA A 71 -0.77 6.92 -5.74
C ALA A 71 -1.06 7.42 -4.33
N ALA A 72 -0.50 6.77 -3.31
CA ALA A 72 -0.62 7.20 -1.92
C ALA A 72 -0.12 8.65 -1.70
N ARG A 73 0.86 9.11 -2.48
CA ARG A 73 1.38 10.49 -2.43
C ARG A 73 0.60 11.48 -3.28
N THR A 74 0.04 11.08 -4.42
CA THR A 74 -0.48 12.01 -5.43
C THR A 74 -2.00 12.08 -5.54
N GLU A 75 -2.70 10.98 -5.25
CA GLU A 75 -4.17 10.98 -5.27
C GLU A 75 -4.70 11.65 -3.99
N GLU A 76 -5.97 12.02 -3.95
CA GLU A 76 -6.62 12.33 -2.67
C GLU A 76 -7.26 11.04 -2.15
N PRO A 77 -7.37 10.83 -0.83
CA PRO A 77 -8.45 9.98 -0.36
C PRO A 77 -9.69 10.70 -0.89
#